data_AF-A0A269THT5-F1
#
_entry.id   AF-A0A269THT5-F1
#
_cell.length_a   1.000
_cell.length_b   1.000
_cell.length_c   1.000
_cell.angle_alpha   90.00
_cell.angle_beta   90.00
_cell.angle_gamma   90.00
#
_symmetry.space_group_name_H-M   'P 1'
#
loop_
_entity.id
_entity.type
_entity.pdbx_description
1 polymer ?
#
loop_
_entity_poly.entity_id
_entity_poly.type
_entity_poly.pdbx_seq_one_letter_code
_entity_poly.pdbx_strand_id
1 'polypeptide(L)'
;MIKLTNRDGIKLSKNEIILLDFIEHNTETFLKMPINQLADELKIATGSVSRLVKKLNHNNYQSFKIYVAELNTSIATHSPDDQMSGLVKKANQVFNHYYFAIKNNYEMINIELLEKSIKWIYKTKSILVFGIHSSYSVARELGQGLATLGFESHVSNSVHEVILSLRNKYLQETMCIMFSKTVSSKENRYIIQIAEKFKIKVLLITENTKITNTENRLVLRFASLSQERRVNALSSRVAQLFYGDIILKVLEETLILKNVNNQDLYDNFKDTWINGK
;
A
#
# COMPACT_ATOMS: atom_id res chain seq x y z
N MET A 1 5.33 1.63 23.77
CA MET A 1 5.35 3.00 23.23
C MET A 1 4.86 2.96 21.80
N ILE A 2 3.84 3.74 21.46
CA ILE A 2 3.30 3.81 20.09
C ILE A 2 4.06 4.90 19.35
N LYS A 3 4.46 4.69 18.10
CA LYS A 3 4.94 5.77 17.22
C LYS A 3 3.88 6.13 16.20
N LEU A 4 3.33 7.33 16.33
CA LEU A 4 2.18 7.77 15.55
C LEU A 4 2.60 8.29 14.17
N THR A 5 3.85 8.73 14.00
CA THR A 5 4.39 9.18 12.70
C THR A 5 5.89 8.93 12.57
N ASN A 6 6.36 8.89 11.32
CA ASN A 6 7.78 9.10 11.01
C ASN A 6 8.00 10.62 10.95
N ARG A 7 8.89 11.18 11.78
CA ARG A 7 9.12 12.64 11.88
C ARG A 7 9.64 13.26 10.57
N ASP A 8 10.07 12.43 9.63
CA ASP A 8 10.60 12.82 8.33
C ASP A 8 9.46 13.18 7.36
N GLY A 9 9.19 14.48 7.22
CA GLY A 9 8.32 15.03 6.17
C GLY A 9 7.16 15.90 6.63
N ILE A 10 6.94 16.04 7.95
CA ILE A 10 5.91 16.92 8.52
C ILE A 10 6.59 17.98 9.40
N LYS A 11 6.48 19.26 9.02
CA LYS A 11 7.04 20.36 9.81
C LYS A 11 6.14 20.62 11.03
N LEU A 12 6.51 20.11 12.20
CA LEU A 12 5.77 20.29 13.45
C LEU A 12 6.24 21.55 14.20
N SER A 13 5.32 22.24 14.85
CA SER A 13 5.64 23.30 15.81
C SER A 13 6.12 22.71 17.14
N LYS A 14 6.76 23.52 17.99
CA LYS A 14 7.22 23.07 19.32
C LYS A 14 6.10 22.43 20.15
N ASN A 15 4.92 23.04 20.17
CA ASN A 15 3.76 22.53 20.92
C ASN A 15 3.19 21.24 20.30
N GLU A 16 3.27 21.09 18.98
CA GLU A 16 2.85 19.84 18.31
C GLU A 16 3.84 18.69 18.57
N ILE A 17 5.14 18.98 18.69
CA ILE A 17 6.16 17.99 19.08
C ILE A 17 5.90 17.51 20.50
N ILE A 18 5.72 18.44 21.45
CA ILE A 18 5.41 18.11 22.85
C ILE A 18 4.15 17.26 22.96
N LEU A 19 3.10 17.62 22.22
CA LEU A 19 1.85 16.88 22.18
C LEU A 19 2.04 15.46 21.63
N LEU A 20 2.76 15.29 20.52
CA LEU A 20 3.08 13.96 19.99
C LEU A 20 3.90 13.15 20.98
N ASP A 21 4.97 13.72 21.54
CA ASP A 21 5.84 13.05 22.51
C ASP A 21 5.01 12.54 23.70
N PHE A 22 4.11 13.37 24.23
CA PHE A 22 3.24 12.96 25.34
C PHE A 22 2.37 11.76 24.97
N ILE A 23 1.72 11.78 23.80
CA ILE A 23 0.79 10.72 23.38
C ILE A 23 1.52 9.39 23.14
N GLU A 24 2.71 9.45 22.54
CA GLU A 24 3.55 8.27 22.26
C GLU A 24 4.02 7.60 23.56
N HIS A 25 4.37 8.40 24.58
CA HIS A 25 4.91 7.92 25.85
C HIS A 25 3.84 7.61 26.90
N ASN A 26 2.66 8.24 26.83
CA ASN A 26 1.59 8.14 27.84
C ASN A 26 0.25 7.76 27.20
N THR A 27 0.29 6.78 26.30
CA THR A 27 -0.85 6.41 25.45
C THR A 27 -2.12 6.06 26.25
N GLU A 28 -2.02 5.25 27.31
CA GLU A 28 -3.20 4.87 28.11
C GLU A 28 -3.84 6.07 28.81
N THR A 29 -3.02 6.99 29.31
CA THR A 29 -3.45 8.22 29.94
C THR A 29 -4.14 9.13 28.93
N PHE A 30 -3.53 9.32 27.76
CA PHE A 30 -4.11 10.07 26.65
C PHE A 30 -5.48 9.52 26.24
N LEU A 31 -5.64 8.20 26.14
CA LEU A 31 -6.89 7.56 25.76
C LEU A 31 -8.03 7.81 26.75
N LYS A 32 -7.74 8.23 27.98
CA LYS A 32 -8.74 8.60 28.99
C LYS A 32 -9.01 10.11 29.04
N MET A 33 -8.10 10.92 28.51
CA MET A 33 -8.21 12.38 28.58
C MET A 33 -9.19 12.95 27.52
N PRO A 34 -10.12 13.84 27.91
CA PRO A 34 -10.81 14.74 26.99
C PRO A 34 -9.85 15.82 26.46
N ILE A 35 -10.19 16.43 25.32
CA ILE A 35 -9.30 17.36 24.61
C ILE A 35 -8.89 18.57 25.46
N ASN A 36 -9.79 19.08 26.31
CA ASN A 36 -9.53 20.22 27.18
C ASN A 36 -8.50 19.86 28.26
N GLN A 37 -8.67 18.70 28.90
CA GLN A 37 -7.74 18.24 29.94
C GLN A 37 -6.34 17.97 29.36
N LEU A 38 -6.23 17.41 28.17
CA LEU A 38 -4.95 17.22 27.50
C LEU A 38 -4.26 18.55 27.17
N ALA A 39 -5.05 19.54 26.74
CA ALA A 39 -4.56 20.87 26.44
C ALA A 39 -4.04 21.57 27.71
N ASP A 40 -4.76 21.45 28.82
CA ASP A 40 -4.39 22.00 30.12
C ASP A 40 -3.13 21.33 30.69
N GLU A 41 -3.06 19.99 30.65
CA GLU A 41 -1.90 19.18 31.10
C GLU A 41 -0.61 19.63 30.42
N LEU A 42 -0.68 19.91 29.12
CA LEU A 42 0.46 20.29 28.30
C LEU A 42 0.65 21.81 28.20
N LYS A 43 -0.19 22.60 28.86
CA LYS A 43 -0.20 24.08 28.82
C LYS A 43 -0.25 24.62 27.39
N ILE A 44 -1.08 24.02 26.54
CA ILE A 44 -1.30 24.43 25.15
C ILE A 44 -2.77 24.73 24.89
N ALA A 45 -3.07 25.51 23.86
CA ALA A 45 -4.46 25.73 23.44
C ALA A 45 -5.07 24.46 22.83
N THR A 46 -6.36 24.19 23.10
CA THR A 46 -7.15 23.10 22.48
C THR A 46 -7.15 23.16 20.95
N GLY A 47 -7.10 24.36 20.37
CA GLY A 47 -6.92 24.57 18.93
C GLY A 47 -5.58 24.07 18.38
N SER A 48 -4.54 23.95 19.21
CA SER A 48 -3.26 23.34 18.83
C SER A 48 -3.37 21.81 18.77
N VAL A 49 -4.09 21.20 19.71
CA VAL A 49 -4.42 19.77 19.67
C VAL A 49 -5.23 19.44 18.41
N SER A 50 -6.26 20.23 18.13
CA SER A 50 -7.11 20.04 16.94
C SER A 50 -6.34 20.21 15.62
N ARG A 51 -5.42 21.17 15.55
CA ARG A 51 -4.55 21.36 14.38
C ARG A 51 -3.64 20.16 14.16
N LEU A 52 -3.04 19.62 15.22
CA LEU A 52 -2.20 18.43 15.10
C LEU A 52 -2.99 17.22 14.60
N VAL A 53 -4.16 16.95 15.20
CA VAL A 53 -5.05 15.87 14.79
C VAL A 53 -5.40 15.95 13.30
N LYS A 54 -5.75 17.14 12.80
CA LYS A 54 -6.02 17.35 11.37
C LYS A 54 -4.77 17.19 10.51
N LYS A 55 -3.63 17.65 10.98
CA LYS A 55 -2.32 17.53 10.29
C LYS A 55 -1.85 16.09 10.19
N LEU A 56 -2.31 15.23 11.10
CA LEU A 56 -2.15 13.78 11.08
C LEU A 56 -3.23 13.07 10.24
N ASN A 57 -4.03 13.81 9.46
CA ASN A 57 -5.10 13.31 8.60
C ASN A 57 -6.27 12.64 9.34
N HIS A 58 -6.59 13.09 10.56
CA HIS A 58 -7.78 12.65 11.28
C HIS A 58 -8.83 13.77 11.35
N ASN A 59 -10.11 13.38 11.22
CA ASN A 59 -11.23 14.31 11.12
C ASN A 59 -11.46 15.10 12.42
N ASN A 60 -11.30 14.44 13.57
CA ASN A 60 -11.49 15.03 14.89
C ASN A 60 -10.74 14.26 16.00
N TYR A 61 -10.68 14.84 17.19
CA TYR A 61 -9.95 14.27 18.33
C TYR A 61 -10.43 12.86 18.72
N GLN A 62 -11.74 12.60 18.61
CA GLN A 62 -12.31 11.29 18.91
C GLN A 62 -11.85 10.22 17.92
N SER A 63 -11.89 10.53 16.61
CA SER A 63 -11.38 9.63 15.56
C SER A 63 -9.89 9.34 15.72
N PHE A 64 -9.12 10.30 16.22
CA PHE A 64 -7.72 10.11 16.53
C PHE A 64 -7.50 9.25 17.78
N LYS A 65 -8.30 9.43 18.84
CA LYS A 65 -8.28 8.52 20.01
C LYS A 65 -8.63 7.09 19.63
N ILE A 66 -9.58 6.87 18.74
CA ILE A 66 -9.93 5.53 18.23
C ILE A 66 -8.73 4.91 17.52
N TYR A 67 -8.10 5.64 16.60
CA TYR A 67 -6.87 5.20 15.92
C TYR A 67 -5.75 4.86 16.90
N VAL A 68 -5.49 5.73 17.89
CA VAL A 68 -4.48 5.48 18.93
C VAL A 68 -4.86 4.28 19.79
N ALA A 69 -6.15 4.08 20.09
CA ALA A 69 -6.64 2.95 20.87
C ALA A 69 -6.51 1.63 20.11
N GLU A 70 -6.75 1.63 18.80
CA GLU A 70 -6.57 0.47 17.91
C GLU A 70 -5.09 0.12 17.75
N LEU A 71 -4.22 1.13 17.62
CA LEU A 71 -2.78 0.92 17.70
C LEU A 71 -2.39 0.36 19.07
N ASN A 72 -2.95 0.89 20.16
CA ASN A 72 -2.64 0.42 21.50
C ASN A 72 -3.16 -0.99 21.77
N THR A 73 -4.36 -1.33 21.31
CA THR A 73 -4.94 -2.68 21.48
C THR A 73 -4.33 -3.69 20.53
N SER A 74 -3.99 -3.34 19.28
CA SER A 74 -3.21 -4.24 18.41
C SER A 74 -1.82 -4.51 19.01
N ILE A 75 -1.20 -3.51 19.63
CA ILE A 75 0.05 -3.69 20.38
C ILE A 75 -0.20 -4.47 21.69
N ALA A 76 -1.24 -4.18 22.46
CA ALA A 76 -1.46 -4.72 23.82
C ALA A 76 -2.11 -6.11 23.86
N THR A 77 -3.05 -6.42 22.95
CA THR A 77 -3.61 -7.78 22.82
C THR A 77 -2.58 -8.78 22.31
N HIS A 78 -1.52 -8.26 21.68
CA HIS A 78 -0.37 -9.02 21.22
C HIS A 78 0.90 -8.50 21.87
N SER A 79 0.83 -7.91 23.07
CA SER A 79 2.05 -7.54 23.77
C SER A 79 2.68 -8.84 24.27
N PRO A 80 3.96 -9.09 23.98
CA PRO A 80 4.69 -10.10 24.71
C PRO A 80 4.56 -9.82 26.20
N ASP A 81 4.27 -10.85 26.99
CA ASP A 81 4.57 -10.81 28.41
C ASP A 81 6.04 -10.36 28.56
N ASP A 82 6.38 -9.56 29.57
CA ASP A 82 7.74 -8.99 29.62
C ASP A 82 8.82 -10.08 29.74
N GLN A 83 8.40 -11.29 30.14
CA GLN A 83 9.16 -12.53 30.19
C GLN A 83 9.39 -13.23 28.83
N MET A 84 8.76 -12.79 27.74
CA MET A 84 8.91 -13.44 26.42
C MET A 84 10.33 -13.26 25.87
N SER A 85 10.93 -14.33 25.36
CA SER A 85 12.29 -14.26 24.80
C SER A 85 12.36 -13.31 23.60
N GLY A 86 13.55 -12.76 23.33
CA GLY A 86 13.75 -11.75 22.28
C GLY A 86 13.35 -12.19 20.88
N LEU A 87 13.36 -13.50 20.58
CA LEU A 87 12.90 -14.04 19.29
C LEU A 87 11.38 -13.94 19.16
N VAL A 88 10.63 -14.32 20.19
CA VAL A 88 9.16 -14.28 20.16
C VAL A 88 8.67 -12.83 20.11
N LYS A 89 9.33 -11.89 20.81
CA LYS A 89 9.05 -10.44 20.67
C LYS A 89 9.18 -9.98 19.21
N LYS A 90 10.23 -10.41 18.49
CA LYS A 90 10.44 -10.08 17.06
C LYS A 90 9.39 -10.72 16.13
N ALA A 91 9.03 -11.99 16.37
CA ALA A 91 7.99 -12.67 15.59
C ALA A 91 6.64 -11.95 15.73
N ASN A 92 6.31 -11.55 16.96
CA ASN A 92 5.11 -10.80 17.27
C ASN A 92 5.09 -9.41 16.59
N GLN A 93 6.22 -8.70 16.56
CA GLN A 93 6.33 -7.45 15.78
C GLN A 93 6.00 -7.67 14.29
N VAL A 94 6.54 -8.72 13.67
CA VAL A 94 6.23 -9.06 12.28
C VAL A 94 4.74 -9.36 12.10
N PHE A 95 4.17 -10.17 13.00
CA PHE A 95 2.73 -10.48 13.01
C PHE A 95 1.89 -9.19 13.04
N ASN A 96 2.18 -8.27 13.97
CA ASN A 96 1.43 -7.02 14.10
C ASN A 96 1.51 -6.14 12.84
N HIS A 97 2.69 -6.06 12.21
CA HIS A 97 2.83 -5.35 10.94
C HIS A 97 1.97 -5.94 9.82
N TYR A 98 1.86 -7.27 9.78
CA TYR A 98 1.12 -8.00 8.75
C TYR A 98 -0.38 -7.94 9.02
N TYR A 99 -0.79 -8.18 10.26
CA TYR A 99 -2.18 -8.05 10.70
C TYR A 99 -2.71 -6.64 10.45
N PHE A 100 -1.96 -5.60 10.84
CA PHE A 100 -2.33 -4.22 10.53
C PHE A 100 -2.49 -4.00 9.03
N ALA A 101 -1.53 -4.48 8.22
CA ALA A 101 -1.59 -4.32 6.77
C ALA A 101 -2.85 -4.99 6.20
N ILE A 102 -3.14 -6.24 6.54
CA ILE A 102 -4.28 -6.95 5.95
C ILE A 102 -5.59 -6.32 6.42
N LYS A 103 -5.77 -6.16 7.73
CA LYS A 103 -7.03 -5.67 8.31
C LYS A 103 -7.38 -4.26 7.81
N ASN A 104 -6.47 -3.31 7.94
CA ASN A 104 -6.76 -1.92 7.59
C ASN A 104 -6.97 -1.77 6.08
N ASN A 105 -6.18 -2.48 5.26
CA ASN A 105 -6.33 -2.38 3.81
C ASN A 105 -7.61 -3.02 3.30
N TYR A 106 -8.09 -4.09 3.94
CA TYR A 106 -9.42 -4.65 3.69
C TYR A 106 -10.55 -3.65 3.99
N GLU A 107 -10.45 -2.95 5.13
CA GLU A 107 -11.48 -1.98 5.56
C GLU A 107 -11.52 -0.71 4.71
N MET A 108 -10.42 -0.32 4.05
CA MET A 108 -10.35 0.89 3.22
C MET A 108 -10.46 0.66 1.72
N ILE A 109 -10.76 -0.56 1.26
CA ILE A 109 -10.86 -0.84 -0.18
C ILE A 109 -11.89 0.09 -0.82
N ASN A 110 -11.43 0.85 -1.83
CA ASN A 110 -12.34 1.55 -2.73
C ASN A 110 -12.76 0.60 -3.86
N ILE A 111 -13.93 0.00 -3.71
CA ILE A 111 -14.47 -1.01 -4.64
C ILE A 111 -14.65 -0.43 -6.05
N GLU A 112 -15.16 0.80 -6.16
CA GLU A 112 -15.39 1.45 -7.46
C GLU A 112 -14.07 1.64 -8.25
N LEU A 113 -13.02 2.13 -7.58
CA LEU A 113 -11.70 2.29 -8.19
C LEU A 113 -11.08 0.93 -8.54
N LEU A 114 -11.27 -0.09 -7.70
CA LEU A 114 -10.78 -1.42 -7.96
C LEU A 114 -11.46 -1.99 -9.22
N GLU A 115 -12.78 -1.96 -9.31
CA GLU A 115 -13.53 -2.40 -10.50
C GLU A 115 -13.10 -1.65 -11.77
N LYS A 116 -12.89 -0.33 -11.67
CA LYS A 116 -12.40 0.46 -12.79
C LYS A 116 -10.99 0.04 -13.21
N SER A 117 -10.15 -0.32 -12.25
CA SER A 117 -8.79 -0.82 -12.48
C SER A 117 -8.81 -2.18 -13.19
N ILE A 118 -9.66 -3.12 -12.76
CA ILE A 118 -9.86 -4.41 -13.43
C ILE A 118 -10.33 -4.21 -14.87
N LYS A 119 -11.28 -3.30 -15.10
CA LYS A 119 -11.74 -2.95 -16.46
C LYS A 119 -10.62 -2.38 -17.34
N TRP A 120 -9.68 -1.62 -16.77
CA TRP A 120 -8.50 -1.14 -17.51
C TRP A 120 -7.56 -2.27 -17.87
N ILE A 121 -7.23 -3.13 -16.91
CA ILE A 121 -6.34 -4.28 -17.10
C ILE A 121 -6.88 -5.20 -18.19
N TYR A 122 -8.16 -5.55 -18.10
CA TYR A 122 -8.80 -6.45 -19.06
C TYR A 122 -8.82 -5.94 -20.50
N LYS A 123 -8.89 -4.61 -20.70
CA LYS A 123 -8.99 -3.99 -22.04
C LYS A 123 -7.64 -3.64 -22.65
N THR A 124 -6.57 -3.70 -21.87
CA THR A 124 -5.25 -3.32 -22.35
C THR A 124 -4.58 -4.49 -23.04
N LYS A 125 -3.76 -4.23 -24.05
CA LYS A 125 -2.98 -5.27 -24.73
C LYS A 125 -1.70 -5.61 -23.99
N SER A 126 -0.99 -4.59 -23.50
CA SER A 126 0.31 -4.75 -22.83
C SER A 126 0.33 -4.06 -21.47
N ILE A 127 0.77 -4.78 -20.43
CA ILE A 127 0.80 -4.29 -19.05
C ILE A 127 2.25 -4.18 -18.58
N LEU A 128 2.69 -2.97 -18.29
CA LEU A 128 3.97 -2.74 -17.63
C LEU A 128 3.75 -2.67 -16.12
N VAL A 129 4.39 -3.56 -15.36
CA VAL A 129 4.35 -3.54 -13.90
C VAL A 129 5.67 -3.01 -13.36
N PHE A 130 5.63 -1.94 -12.56
CA PHE A 130 6.80 -1.24 -12.08
C PHE A 130 6.84 -1.12 -10.55
N GLY A 131 8.02 -1.29 -9.99
CA GLY A 131 8.28 -1.04 -8.58
C GLY A 131 9.78 -0.98 -8.31
N ILE A 132 10.18 -0.38 -7.19
CA ILE A 132 11.58 -0.28 -6.78
C ILE A 132 11.76 -0.93 -5.40
N HIS A 133 12.87 -1.64 -5.18
CA HIS A 133 13.22 -2.36 -3.94
C HIS A 133 12.10 -3.33 -3.50
N SER A 134 11.55 -3.18 -2.30
CA SER A 134 10.47 -4.05 -1.80
C SER A 134 9.20 -4.00 -2.65
N SER A 135 8.97 -2.90 -3.39
CA SER A 135 7.80 -2.80 -4.26
C SER A 135 8.05 -3.54 -5.59
N TYR A 136 9.32 -3.75 -5.98
CA TYR A 136 9.66 -4.55 -7.16
C TYR A 136 9.33 -6.02 -6.96
N SER A 137 9.53 -6.58 -5.76
CA SER A 137 9.13 -7.97 -5.50
C SER A 137 7.62 -8.16 -5.68
N VAL A 138 6.81 -7.19 -5.23
CA VAL A 138 5.34 -7.23 -5.44
C VAL A 138 4.99 -7.05 -6.92
N ALA A 139 5.68 -6.14 -7.63
CA ALA A 139 5.51 -5.98 -9.07
C ALA A 139 5.81 -7.30 -9.83
N ARG A 140 6.82 -8.05 -9.40
CA ARG A 140 7.16 -9.36 -9.97
C ARG A 140 6.11 -10.42 -9.72
N GLU A 141 5.53 -10.48 -8.52
CA GLU A 141 4.44 -11.41 -8.21
C GLU A 141 3.20 -11.11 -9.07
N LEU A 142 2.76 -9.85 -9.10
CA LEU A 142 1.61 -9.45 -9.92
C LEU A 142 1.86 -9.71 -11.41
N GLY A 143 3.04 -9.34 -11.94
CA GLY A 143 3.37 -9.58 -13.34
C GLY A 143 3.37 -11.07 -13.69
N GLN A 144 3.95 -11.92 -12.86
CA GLN A 144 3.90 -13.38 -13.08
C GLN A 144 2.46 -13.90 -13.07
N GLY A 145 1.64 -13.50 -12.10
CA GLY A 145 0.23 -13.89 -12.05
C GLY A 145 -0.56 -13.42 -13.28
N LEU A 146 -0.32 -12.20 -13.75
CA LEU A 146 -0.94 -11.69 -14.98
C LEU A 146 -0.53 -12.52 -16.20
N ALA A 147 0.75 -12.86 -16.33
CA ALA A 147 1.24 -13.72 -17.40
C ALA A 147 0.62 -15.13 -17.33
N THR A 148 0.48 -15.70 -16.13
CA THR A 148 -0.21 -16.99 -15.92
C THR A 148 -1.68 -16.92 -16.35
N LEU A 149 -2.35 -15.77 -16.16
CA LEU A 149 -3.72 -15.53 -16.63
C LEU A 149 -3.80 -15.18 -18.13
N GLY A 150 -2.68 -15.21 -18.87
CA GLY A 150 -2.63 -14.97 -20.31
C GLY A 150 -2.53 -13.49 -20.72
N PHE A 151 -2.30 -12.57 -19.78
CA PHE A 151 -2.05 -11.17 -20.10
C PHE A 151 -0.60 -10.94 -20.51
N GLU A 152 -0.37 -10.14 -21.56
CA GLU A 152 0.98 -9.70 -21.92
C GLU A 152 1.48 -8.71 -20.86
N SER A 153 2.33 -9.19 -19.96
CA SER A 153 2.87 -8.38 -18.86
C SER A 153 4.40 -8.35 -18.87
N HIS A 154 4.94 -7.17 -18.57
CA HIS A 154 6.37 -6.91 -18.47
C HIS A 154 6.66 -6.28 -17.11
N VAL A 155 7.63 -6.81 -16.37
CA VAL A 155 8.00 -6.29 -15.05
C VAL A 155 9.34 -5.59 -15.11
N SER A 156 9.44 -4.39 -14.57
CA SER A 156 10.72 -3.66 -14.50
C SER A 156 10.88 -2.87 -13.19
N ASN A 157 12.13 -2.71 -12.78
CA ASN A 157 12.56 -1.75 -11.75
C ASN A 157 13.40 -0.59 -12.33
N SER A 158 13.59 -0.57 -13.66
CA SER A 158 14.44 0.37 -14.38
C SER A 158 13.60 1.31 -15.23
N VAL A 159 13.78 2.62 -15.03
CA VAL A 159 13.12 3.63 -15.88
C VAL A 159 13.51 3.48 -17.33
N HIS A 160 14.77 3.12 -17.61
CA HIS A 160 15.23 2.97 -18.98
C HIS A 160 14.50 1.85 -19.71
N GLU A 161 14.32 0.69 -19.05
CA GLU A 161 13.55 -0.43 -19.60
C GLU A 161 12.09 -0.04 -19.83
N VAL A 162 11.48 0.67 -18.87
CA VAL A 162 10.12 1.21 -19.02
C VAL A 162 10.00 2.10 -20.26
N ILE A 163 10.92 3.05 -20.45
CA ILE A 163 10.85 3.95 -21.62
C ILE A 163 11.07 3.18 -22.93
N LEU A 164 11.97 2.19 -22.94
CA LEU A 164 12.20 1.36 -24.11
C LEU A 164 10.99 0.48 -24.44
N SER A 165 10.31 -0.08 -23.44
CA SER A 165 9.10 -0.89 -23.65
C SER A 165 7.94 -0.05 -24.18
N LEU A 166 7.87 1.24 -23.80
CA LEU A 166 6.88 2.19 -24.31
C LEU A 166 7.13 2.63 -25.77
N ARG A 167 8.25 2.24 -26.40
CA ARG A 167 8.47 2.44 -27.85
C ARG A 167 7.70 1.45 -28.73
N ASN A 168 6.94 0.53 -28.13
CA ASN A 168 6.16 -0.48 -28.83
C ASN A 168 4.97 0.15 -29.60
N LYS A 169 4.48 -0.53 -30.64
CA LYS A 169 3.33 -0.13 -31.48
C LYS A 169 2.02 0.04 -30.69
N TYR A 170 1.96 -0.50 -29.47
CA TYR A 170 0.76 -0.53 -28.63
C TYR A 170 0.72 0.55 -27.54
N LEU A 171 1.48 1.65 -27.64
CA LEU A 171 1.55 2.70 -26.60
C LEU A 171 0.18 3.13 -26.02
N GLN A 172 -0.83 3.31 -26.88
CA GLN A 172 -2.18 3.72 -26.46
C GLN A 172 -3.02 2.56 -25.87
N GLU A 173 -2.59 1.33 -26.08
CA GLU A 173 -3.17 0.10 -25.53
C GLU A 173 -2.30 -0.48 -24.39
N THR A 174 -1.25 0.25 -23.99
CA THR A 174 -0.39 -0.06 -22.84
C THR A 174 -0.92 0.61 -21.58
N MET A 175 -0.86 -0.09 -20.46
CA MET A 175 -1.02 0.51 -19.14
C MET A 175 0.20 0.24 -18.26
N CYS A 176 0.42 1.11 -17.28
CA CYS A 176 1.44 0.94 -16.25
C CYS A 176 0.78 0.69 -14.89
N ILE A 177 1.11 -0.42 -14.23
CA ILE A 177 0.76 -0.70 -12.84
C ILE A 177 1.98 -0.41 -11.99
N MET A 178 1.88 0.54 -11.06
CA MET A 178 3.00 1.01 -10.26
C MET A 178 2.77 0.76 -8.77
N PHE A 179 3.76 0.15 -8.11
CA PHE A 179 3.79 0.01 -6.66
C PHE A 179 4.82 0.95 -6.04
N SER A 180 4.37 1.87 -5.17
CA SER A 180 5.27 2.76 -4.46
C SER A 180 4.61 3.36 -3.22
N LYS A 181 5.24 3.20 -2.04
CA LYS A 181 4.70 3.76 -0.79
C LYS A 181 4.59 5.30 -0.85
N THR A 182 5.68 5.98 -1.16
CA THR A 182 5.76 7.45 -1.07
C THR A 182 5.80 8.16 -2.41
N VAL A 183 6.13 7.46 -3.51
CA VAL A 183 6.35 8.05 -4.84
C VAL A 183 7.41 9.18 -4.82
N SER A 184 8.36 9.10 -3.88
CA SER A 184 9.37 10.14 -3.66
C SER A 184 10.66 9.97 -4.47
N SER A 185 10.81 8.87 -5.20
CA SER A 185 11.98 8.65 -6.06
C SER A 185 11.85 9.41 -7.38
N LYS A 186 12.98 9.78 -8.00
CA LYS A 186 12.99 10.49 -9.29
C LYS A 186 12.36 9.62 -10.39
N GLU A 187 12.64 8.33 -10.34
CA GLU A 187 12.14 7.30 -11.24
C GLU A 187 10.62 7.22 -11.24
N ASN A 188 10.01 7.09 -10.06
CA ASN A 188 8.56 7.00 -9.92
C ASN A 188 7.87 8.25 -10.46
N ARG A 189 8.37 9.44 -10.10
CA ARG A 189 7.82 10.70 -10.59
C ARG A 189 7.96 10.83 -12.10
N TYR A 190 9.10 10.44 -12.64
CA TYR A 190 9.37 10.53 -14.07
C TYR A 190 8.43 9.63 -14.88
N ILE A 191 8.22 8.37 -14.44
CA ILE A 191 7.28 7.46 -15.11
C ILE A 191 5.85 8.03 -15.08
N ILE A 192 5.40 8.58 -13.94
CA ILE A 192 4.09 9.22 -13.85
C ILE A 192 3.98 10.42 -14.80
N GLN A 193 5.00 11.27 -14.85
CA GLN A 193 5.02 12.45 -15.74
C GLN A 193 4.97 12.05 -17.22
N ILE A 194 5.74 11.04 -17.62
CA ILE A 194 5.73 10.52 -18.98
C ILE A 194 4.38 9.91 -19.31
N ALA A 195 3.83 9.09 -18.42
CA ALA A 195 2.53 8.48 -18.64
C ALA A 195 1.42 9.53 -18.81
N GLU A 196 1.44 10.59 -18.00
CA GLU A 196 0.50 11.71 -18.12
C GLU A 196 0.67 12.46 -19.45
N LYS A 197 1.91 12.79 -19.83
CA LYS A 197 2.23 13.47 -21.09
C LYS A 197 1.75 12.70 -22.33
N PHE A 198 1.87 11.37 -22.31
CA PHE A 198 1.51 10.50 -23.44
C PHE A 198 0.13 9.83 -23.29
N LYS A 199 -0.65 10.22 -22.27
CA LYS A 199 -1.99 9.69 -21.96
C LYS A 199 -2.02 8.17 -21.75
N ILE A 200 -0.93 7.61 -21.24
CA ILE A 200 -0.82 6.20 -20.87
C ILE A 200 -1.59 6.00 -19.57
N LYS A 201 -2.40 4.94 -19.51
CA LYS A 201 -3.13 4.57 -18.30
C LYS A 201 -2.17 4.15 -17.20
N VAL A 202 -2.37 4.68 -15.99
CA VAL A 202 -1.59 4.34 -14.80
C VAL A 202 -2.52 3.85 -13.70
N LEU A 203 -2.27 2.66 -13.19
CA LEU A 203 -2.78 2.21 -11.90
C LEU A 203 -1.67 2.34 -10.86
N LEU A 204 -1.81 3.28 -9.93
CA LEU A 204 -0.83 3.53 -8.88
C LEU A 204 -1.34 3.00 -7.53
N ILE A 205 -0.60 2.07 -6.93
CA ILE A 205 -0.89 1.50 -5.61
C ILE A 205 0.08 2.12 -4.60
N THR A 206 -0.43 2.97 -3.70
CA THR A 206 0.41 3.89 -2.91
C THR A 206 -0.23 4.36 -1.60
N GLU A 207 0.60 4.72 -0.62
CA GLU A 207 0.16 5.38 0.63
C GLU A 207 0.08 6.92 0.46
N ASN A 208 0.49 7.45 -0.70
CA ASN A 208 0.93 8.84 -0.82
C ASN A 208 -0.08 9.98 -0.53
N THR A 209 -1.39 9.85 -0.42
CA THR A 209 -2.43 10.94 -0.30
C THR A 209 -2.39 12.18 -1.23
N LYS A 210 -1.23 12.72 -1.64
CA LYS A 210 -1.10 13.94 -2.46
C LYS A 210 -1.37 13.71 -3.95
N ILE A 211 -1.14 12.51 -4.47
CA ILE A 211 -1.37 12.19 -5.89
C ILE A 211 -2.83 11.84 -6.13
N THR A 212 -3.55 12.61 -6.95
CA THR A 212 -4.97 12.39 -7.21
C THR A 212 -5.24 11.53 -8.45
N ASN A 213 -6.46 11.01 -8.52
CA ASN A 213 -7.00 10.38 -9.72
C ASN A 213 -7.09 11.40 -10.87
N THR A 214 -6.86 10.94 -12.09
CA THR A 214 -7.10 11.69 -13.33
C THR A 214 -7.81 10.77 -14.33
N GLU A 215 -8.11 11.28 -15.53
CA GLU A 215 -8.69 10.45 -16.59
C GLU A 215 -7.82 9.22 -16.93
N ASN A 216 -6.49 9.39 -16.87
CA ASN A 216 -5.51 8.36 -17.21
C ASN A 216 -4.76 7.81 -15.99
N ARG A 217 -5.13 8.19 -14.76
CA ARG A 217 -4.48 7.69 -13.53
C ARG A 217 -5.51 7.30 -12.48
N LEU A 218 -5.50 6.04 -12.08
CA LEU A 218 -6.22 5.53 -10.92
C LEU A 218 -5.24 5.33 -9.76
N VAL A 219 -5.66 5.69 -8.56
CA VAL A 219 -4.85 5.65 -7.36
C VAL A 219 -5.55 4.80 -6.31
N LEU A 220 -5.06 3.57 -6.11
CA LEU A 220 -5.48 2.70 -5.01
C LEU A 220 -4.63 3.03 -3.78
N ARG A 221 -5.30 3.38 -2.68
CA ARG A 221 -4.65 3.77 -1.44
C ARG A 221 -4.46 2.58 -0.53
N PHE A 222 -3.29 2.50 0.08
CA PHE A 222 -3.03 1.54 1.13
C PHE A 222 -2.51 2.23 2.39
N ALA A 223 -2.75 1.64 3.56
CA ALA A 223 -2.10 2.01 4.82
C ALA A 223 -1.03 0.99 5.21
N SER A 224 -0.02 1.46 5.94
CA SER A 224 0.95 0.56 6.54
C SER A 224 1.47 1.11 7.86
N LEU A 225 1.78 0.19 8.79
CA LEU A 225 2.32 0.53 10.09
C LEU A 225 3.75 1.06 9.95
N SER A 226 4.05 2.15 10.66
CA SER A 226 5.37 2.79 10.67
C SER A 226 6.44 1.86 11.27
N GLN A 227 7.68 1.96 10.77
CA GLN A 227 8.82 1.19 11.28
C GLN A 227 9.93 2.16 11.67
N GLU A 228 10.44 2.08 12.90
CA GLU A 228 11.48 3.01 13.38
C GLU A 228 12.80 2.85 12.62
N ARG A 229 13.17 1.61 12.32
CA ARG A 229 14.34 1.26 11.51
C ARG A 229 13.87 0.37 10.36
N ARG A 230 13.74 0.98 9.18
CA ARG A 230 13.24 0.30 7.99
C ARG A 230 14.37 -0.38 7.23
N VAL A 231 14.85 -1.51 7.75
CA VAL A 231 15.76 -2.40 7.00
C VAL A 231 14.96 -3.16 5.94
N ASN A 232 13.79 -3.68 6.31
CA ASN A 232 12.88 -4.39 5.42
C ASN A 232 11.46 -3.84 5.53
N ALA A 233 10.79 -3.66 4.39
CA ALA A 233 9.40 -3.26 4.34
C ALA A 233 8.49 -4.45 4.74
N LEU A 234 7.94 -4.41 5.95
CA LEU A 234 7.00 -5.42 6.42
C LEU A 234 5.58 -5.06 5.99
N SER A 235 4.96 -4.09 6.67
CA SER A 235 3.56 -3.74 6.49
C SER A 235 3.25 -3.23 5.08
N SER A 236 4.07 -2.31 4.53
CA SER A 236 3.81 -1.75 3.20
C SER A 236 3.94 -2.75 2.06
N ARG A 237 4.79 -3.78 2.21
CA ARG A 237 4.95 -4.83 1.19
C ARG A 237 3.73 -5.74 1.18
N VAL A 238 3.28 -6.16 2.36
CA VAL A 238 2.07 -6.99 2.51
C VAL A 238 0.83 -6.24 2.00
N ALA A 239 0.70 -4.95 2.32
CA ALA A 239 -0.39 -4.13 1.82
C ALA A 239 -0.44 -4.07 0.28
N GLN A 240 0.71 -3.88 -0.37
CA GLN A 240 0.80 -3.88 -1.82
C GLN A 240 0.49 -5.26 -2.42
N LEU A 241 1.00 -6.33 -1.82
CA LEU A 241 0.74 -7.71 -2.25
C LEU A 241 -0.75 -8.04 -2.16
N PHE A 242 -1.40 -7.66 -1.06
CA PHE A 242 -2.84 -7.83 -0.87
C PHE A 242 -3.68 -7.23 -2.01
N TYR A 243 -3.35 -6.01 -2.46
CA TYR A 243 -4.01 -5.43 -3.64
C TYR A 243 -3.70 -6.19 -4.93
N GLY A 244 -2.45 -6.66 -5.11
CA GLY A 244 -2.07 -7.50 -6.24
C GLY A 244 -2.87 -8.80 -6.30
N ASP A 245 -3.01 -9.48 -5.17
CA ASP A 245 -3.76 -10.75 -5.05
C ASP A 245 -5.24 -10.56 -5.32
N ILE A 246 -5.85 -9.47 -4.81
CA ILE A 246 -7.24 -9.14 -5.14
C ILE A 246 -7.40 -8.92 -6.65
N ILE A 247 -6.48 -8.19 -7.28
CA ILE A 247 -6.52 -7.94 -8.72
C ILE A 247 -6.47 -9.26 -9.50
N LEU A 248 -5.52 -10.14 -9.17
CA LEU A 248 -5.40 -11.46 -9.81
C LEU A 248 -6.65 -12.30 -9.59
N LYS A 249 -7.18 -12.32 -8.36
CA LYS A 249 -8.36 -13.12 -8.02
C LYS A 249 -9.59 -12.73 -8.83
N VAL A 250 -9.86 -11.42 -8.94
CA VAL A 250 -11.00 -10.91 -9.70
C VAL A 250 -10.81 -11.15 -11.22
N LEU A 251 -9.58 -11.04 -11.74
CA LEU A 251 -9.29 -11.33 -13.14
C LEU A 251 -9.48 -12.82 -13.46
N GLU A 252 -8.99 -13.71 -12.60
CA GLU A 252 -9.19 -15.16 -12.70
C GLU A 252 -10.69 -15.50 -12.82
N GLU A 253 -11.51 -15.01 -11.89
CA GLU A 253 -12.96 -15.23 -11.91
C GLU A 253 -13.61 -14.67 -13.19
N THR A 254 -13.18 -13.49 -13.63
CA THR A 254 -13.68 -12.85 -14.87
C THR A 254 -13.36 -13.69 -16.11
N LEU A 255 -12.19 -14.32 -16.17
CA LEU A 255 -11.76 -15.16 -17.29
C LEU A 255 -12.51 -16.50 -17.31
N ILE A 256 -12.70 -17.12 -16.14
CA ILE A 256 -13.48 -18.36 -15.99
C ILE A 256 -14.91 -18.15 -16.50
N LEU A 257 -15.58 -17.06 -16.08
CA LEU A 257 -16.94 -16.74 -16.50
C LEU A 257 -17.08 -16.52 -18.02
N LYS A 258 -15.98 -16.21 -18.72
CA LYS A 258 -15.96 -15.94 -20.15
C LYS A 258 -15.47 -17.13 -20.99
N ASN A 259 -15.20 -18.28 -20.38
CA ASN A 259 -14.67 -19.47 -21.04
C ASN A 259 -13.40 -19.19 -21.87
N VAL A 260 -12.56 -18.25 -21.43
CA VAL A 260 -11.27 -17.97 -22.08
C VAL A 260 -10.24 -18.95 -21.52
N ASN A 261 -10.30 -20.21 -21.93
CA ASN A 261 -9.30 -21.20 -21.57
C ASN A 261 -8.85 -21.96 -22.82
N ASN A 262 -7.56 -21.84 -23.16
CA ASN A 262 -6.89 -22.73 -24.11
C ASN A 262 -6.53 -24.04 -23.39
N GLN A 263 -7.56 -24.82 -23.00
CA GLN A 263 -7.38 -26.13 -22.36
C GLN A 263 -6.47 -27.03 -23.19
N ASP A 264 -6.62 -27.00 -24.52
CA ASP A 264 -5.84 -27.81 -25.46
C ASP A 264 -4.31 -27.70 -25.28
N LEU A 265 -3.79 -26.50 -25.05
CA LEU A 265 -2.34 -26.30 -24.90
C LEU A 265 -1.83 -26.85 -23.55
N TYR A 266 -2.61 -26.67 -22.49
CA TYR A 266 -2.26 -27.16 -21.16
C TYR A 266 -2.41 -28.68 -21.05
N ASP A 267 -3.42 -29.25 -21.70
CA ASP A 267 -3.64 -30.69 -21.77
C ASP A 267 -2.52 -31.35 -22.58
N ASN A 268 -2.09 -30.76 -23.70
CA ASN A 268 -0.91 -31.23 -24.43
C ASN A 268 0.38 -31.15 -23.58
N PHE A 269 0.58 -30.07 -22.80
CA PHE A 269 1.71 -29.99 -21.87
C PHE A 269 1.65 -31.09 -20.80
N LYS A 270 0.48 -31.35 -20.21
CA LYS A 270 0.31 -32.45 -19.25
C LYS A 270 0.66 -33.80 -19.89
N ASP A 271 0.16 -34.06 -21.08
CA ASP A 271 0.38 -35.35 -21.73
C ASP A 271 1.83 -35.58 -22.16
N THR A 272 2.47 -34.56 -22.73
CA THR A 272 3.85 -34.67 -23.22
C THR A 272 4.89 -34.55 -22.11
N TRP A 273 4.73 -33.59 -21.19
CA TRP A 273 5.74 -33.29 -20.17
C TRP A 273 5.55 -34.07 -18.87
N ILE A 274 4.31 -34.20 -18.39
CA ILE A 274 4.04 -34.87 -17.10
C ILE A 274 3.91 -36.38 -17.31
N ASN A 275 3.15 -36.79 -18.33
CA ASN A 275 2.87 -38.21 -18.58
C ASN A 275 3.90 -38.87 -19.52
N GLY A 276 4.78 -38.08 -20.15
CA GLY A 276 5.87 -38.57 -21.00
C GLY A 276 5.42 -39.30 -22.26
N LYS A 277 4.23 -38.95 -22.79
CA LYS A 277 3.73 -39.49 -24.07
C LYS A 277 4.33 -38.77 -25.28
#